data_AF-A0A7J8LXB7-F1
#
_entry.id   AF-A0A7J8LXB7-F1
#
_cell.length_a   1.000
_cell.length_b   1.000
_cell.length_c   1.000
_cell.angle_alpha   90.00
_cell.angle_beta   90.00
_cell.angle_gamma   90.00
#
_symmetry.space_group_name_H-M   'P 1'
#
loop_
_entity.id
_entity.type
_entity.pdbx_description
1 polymer ?
#
loop_
_entity_poly.entity_id
_entity_poly.type
_entity_poly.pdbx_seq_one_letter_code
_entity_poly.pdbx_strand_id
1 'polypeptide(L)'
;MSISGNKSVVVRWVFAEDLNSELSLIKAAILSLSLLDAQGNLLDFDSPFSYIWEFNFRDFDINQDCYASDSIELLKRQGINLEKNKEKGIDSKDFAKKLWDYDLVFNCYDLKSITWITFHGAYDFGIMLKILTQS
;
A
#
# COMPACT_ATOMS: atom_id res chain seq x y z
N MET A 1 -44.07 -7.95 -10.57
CA MET A 1 -42.98 -8.08 -11.57
C MET A 1 -41.76 -8.58 -10.83
N SER A 2 -41.46 -9.89 -10.94
CA SER A 2 -40.30 -10.51 -10.30
C SER A 2 -39.08 -10.33 -11.21
N ILE A 3 -37.92 -10.05 -10.63
CA ILE A 3 -36.65 -10.40 -11.26
C ILE A 3 -35.92 -11.29 -10.25
N SER A 4 -35.96 -12.59 -10.55
CA SER A 4 -35.05 -13.60 -10.03
C SER A 4 -33.63 -13.26 -10.49
N GLY A 5 -32.65 -13.39 -9.61
CA GLY A 5 -31.26 -13.21 -9.98
C GLY A 5 -30.36 -13.58 -8.82
N ASN A 6 -30.19 -14.88 -8.62
CA ASN A 6 -29.24 -15.45 -7.68
C ASN A 6 -27.82 -15.10 -8.16
N LYS A 7 -27.34 -13.90 -7.84
CA LYS A 7 -25.94 -13.54 -8.03
C LYS A 7 -25.18 -14.14 -6.86
N SER A 8 -24.56 -15.29 -7.08
CA SER A 8 -23.59 -15.85 -6.15
C SER A 8 -22.52 -14.80 -5.89
N VAL A 9 -22.49 -14.26 -4.67
CA VAL A 9 -21.36 -13.49 -4.19
C VAL A 9 -20.22 -14.48 -4.01
N VAL A 10 -19.23 -14.42 -4.90
CA VAL A 10 -17.98 -15.15 -4.71
C VAL A 10 -17.18 -14.39 -3.66
N VAL A 11 -17.37 -14.74 -2.39
CA VAL A 11 -16.43 -14.35 -1.34
C VAL A 11 -15.21 -15.24 -1.54
N ARG A 12 -14.14 -14.69 -2.11
CA ARG A 12 -12.86 -15.37 -2.19
C ARG A 12 -12.25 -15.37 -0.80
N TRP A 13 -12.43 -16.48 -0.08
CA TRP A 13 -11.66 -16.76 1.12
C TRP A 13 -10.22 -17.01 0.68
N VAL A 14 -9.35 -16.00 0.82
CA VAL A 14 -7.91 -16.21 0.71
C VAL A 14 -7.46 -16.73 2.06
N PHE A 15 -7.43 -18.05 2.20
CA PHE A 15 -6.66 -18.69 3.25
C PHE A 15 -5.19 -18.49 2.87
N ALA A 16 -4.53 -17.50 3.44
CA ALA A 16 -3.08 -17.46 3.44
C ALA A 16 -2.63 -18.59 4.39
N GLU A 17 -2.47 -19.82 3.89
CA GLU A 17 -1.90 -20.92 4.67
C GLU A 17 -0.49 -20.55 5.17
N ASP A 18 0.22 -19.69 4.42
CA ASP A 18 1.45 -19.03 4.85
C ASP A 18 1.58 -17.63 4.23
N LEU A 19 1.03 -16.63 4.93
CA LEU A 19 1.11 -15.22 4.54
C LEU A 19 2.57 -14.73 4.38
N ASN A 20 3.52 -15.30 5.14
CA ASN A 20 4.93 -14.91 5.03
C ASN A 20 5.54 -15.39 3.72
N SER A 21 5.25 -16.62 3.32
CA SER A 21 5.70 -17.16 2.03
C SER A 21 5.12 -16.37 0.86
N GLU A 22 3.83 -16.03 0.89
CA GLU A 22 3.21 -15.20 -0.16
C GLU A 22 3.78 -13.79 -0.19
N LEU A 23 3.91 -13.12 0.96
CA LEU A 23 4.46 -11.78 1.04
C LEU A 23 5.93 -11.74 0.64
N SER A 24 6.71 -12.81 0.86
CA SER A 24 8.12 -12.86 0.46
C SER A 24 8.31 -12.67 -1.05
N LEU A 25 7.35 -13.15 -1.85
CA LEU A 25 7.35 -13.07 -3.31
C LEU A 25 6.78 -11.75 -3.85
N ILE A 26 5.90 -11.09 -3.08
CA ILE A 26 5.22 -9.88 -3.52
C ILE A 26 6.11 -8.66 -3.30
N LYS A 27 6.33 -7.86 -4.34
CA LYS A 27 6.92 -6.53 -4.21
C LYS A 27 5.86 -5.47 -4.40
N ALA A 28 5.90 -4.44 -3.55
CA ALA A 28 5.03 -3.28 -3.71
C ALA A 28 5.45 -2.51 -4.96
N ALA A 29 4.49 -2.25 -5.85
CA ALA A 29 4.69 -1.31 -6.96
C ALA A 29 4.30 0.11 -6.56
N ILE A 30 3.27 0.25 -5.73
CA ILE A 30 2.69 1.52 -5.29
C ILE A 30 2.23 1.39 -3.85
N LEU A 31 2.35 2.47 -3.08
CA LEU A 31 1.74 2.63 -1.76
C LEU A 31 1.12 4.03 -1.67
N SER A 32 -0.15 4.11 -1.29
CA SER A 32 -0.82 5.37 -0.99
C SER A 32 -0.88 5.60 0.51
N LEU A 33 -0.57 6.81 0.96
CA LEU A 33 -0.63 7.22 2.36
C LEU A 33 -1.38 8.54 2.48
N SER A 34 -2.28 8.61 3.45
CA SER A 34 -3.00 9.82 3.82
C SER A 34 -2.83 10.05 5.31
N LEU A 35 -2.51 11.29 5.69
CA LEU A 35 -2.40 11.68 7.09
C LEU A 35 -3.63 12.49 7.46
N LEU A 36 -4.29 12.08 8.56
CA LEU A 36 -5.49 12.72 9.06
C LEU A 36 -5.30 13.16 10.51
N ASP A 37 -5.99 14.22 10.89
CA ASP A 37 -6.14 14.61 12.29
C ASP A 37 -7.15 13.69 13.02
N ALA A 38 -7.32 13.92 14.32
CA ALA A 38 -8.25 13.13 15.15
C ALA A 38 -9.73 13.33 14.79
N GLN A 39 -10.06 14.34 13.97
CA GLN A 39 -11.40 14.62 13.47
C GLN A 39 -11.63 14.04 12.07
N GLY A 40 -10.60 13.46 11.45
CA GLY A 40 -10.65 12.88 10.11
C GLY A 40 -10.44 13.90 8.99
N ASN A 41 -9.90 15.09 9.28
CA ASN A 41 -9.51 16.04 8.25
C ASN A 41 -8.09 15.72 7.74
N LEU A 42 -7.86 15.89 6.45
CA LEU A 42 -6.53 15.74 5.87
C LEU A 42 -5.61 16.85 6.37
N LEU A 43 -4.34 16.52 6.58
CA LEU A 43 -3.32 17.53 6.88
C LEU A 43 -3.17 18.50 5.70
N ASP A 44 -3.16 19.79 6.01
CA ASP A 44 -3.07 20.89 5.06
C ASP A 44 -1.75 21.67 5.14
N PHE A 45 -0.92 21.41 6.16
CA PHE A 45 0.37 22.07 6.41
C PHE A 45 0.31 23.60 6.32
N ASP A 46 -0.75 24.19 6.87
CA ASP A 46 -1.03 25.64 6.81
C ASP A 46 -1.16 26.17 5.36
N SER A 47 -1.55 25.31 4.42
CA SER A 47 -1.79 25.63 3.02
C SER A 47 -3.28 25.51 2.69
N PRO A 48 -3.76 26.11 1.58
CA PRO A 48 -5.14 25.92 1.12
C PRO A 48 -5.39 24.55 0.47
N PHE A 49 -4.43 23.62 0.55
CA PHE A 49 -4.48 22.32 -0.11
C PHE A 49 -4.41 21.19 0.92
N SER A 50 -5.11 20.10 0.63
CA SER A 50 -4.97 18.84 1.34
C SER A 50 -4.09 17.88 0.55
N TYR A 51 -3.35 17.03 1.25
CA TYR A 51 -2.36 16.15 0.63
C TYR A 51 -2.70 14.68 0.82
N ILE A 52 -2.54 13.94 -0.27
CA ILE A 52 -2.52 12.48 -0.31
C ILE A 52 -1.26 12.11 -1.08
N TRP A 53 -0.46 11.21 -0.52
CA TRP A 53 0.79 10.78 -1.14
C TRP A 53 0.63 9.44 -1.80
N GLU A 54 1.17 9.31 -3.01
CA GLU A 54 1.34 8.05 -3.70
C GLU A 54 2.83 7.84 -3.96
N PHE A 55 3.38 6.82 -3.32
CA PHE A 55 4.76 6.40 -3.47
C PHE A 55 4.82 5.31 -4.53
N ASN A 56 5.56 5.59 -5.59
CA ASN A 56 5.79 4.66 -6.70
C ASN A 56 7.16 4.02 -6.52
N PHE A 57 7.23 2.70 -6.35
CA PHE A 57 8.46 1.98 -6.03
C PHE A 57 9.13 1.37 -7.25
N ARG A 58 10.46 1.34 -7.24
CA ARG A 58 11.27 0.72 -8.31
C ARG A 58 11.59 -0.75 -8.10
N ASP A 59 11.25 -1.29 -6.94
CA ASP A 59 11.55 -2.65 -6.54
C ASP A 59 10.83 -3.67 -7.43
N PHE A 60 9.59 -3.37 -7.82
CA PHE A 60 8.75 -4.19 -8.69
C PHE A 60 9.18 -4.11 -10.16
N ASP A 61 9.35 -5.26 -10.80
CA ASP A 61 9.63 -5.43 -12.21
C ASP A 61 8.59 -6.37 -12.84
N ILE A 62 7.79 -5.83 -13.78
CA ILE A 62 6.72 -6.58 -14.45
C ILE A 62 7.25 -7.76 -15.27
N ASN A 63 8.54 -7.78 -15.63
CA ASN A 63 9.12 -8.84 -16.45
C ASN A 63 9.73 -9.97 -15.60
N GLN A 64 9.90 -9.76 -14.28
CA GLN A 64 10.61 -10.69 -13.39
C GLN A 64 9.77 -11.13 -12.18
N ASP A 65 8.97 -10.23 -11.61
CA ASP A 65 8.27 -10.48 -10.37
C ASP A 65 6.90 -11.11 -10.59
N CYS A 66 6.43 -11.88 -9.61
CA CYS A 66 5.08 -12.44 -9.64
C CYS A 66 4.04 -11.35 -9.39
N TYR A 67 2.94 -11.39 -10.15
CA TYR A 67 1.82 -10.46 -9.99
C TYR A 67 0.48 -11.11 -10.36
N ALA A 68 -0.61 -10.52 -9.86
CA ALA A 68 -1.95 -10.83 -10.35
C ALA A 68 -2.23 -10.00 -11.60
N SER A 69 -2.53 -10.66 -12.72
CA SER A 69 -2.80 -9.99 -14.00
C SER A 69 -3.92 -8.96 -13.92
N ASP A 70 -5.00 -9.26 -13.18
CA ASP A 70 -6.12 -8.34 -12.96
C ASP A 70 -5.67 -7.06 -12.25
N SER A 71 -4.75 -7.17 -11.28
CA SER A 71 -4.19 -6.02 -10.56
C SER A 71 -3.33 -5.15 -11.50
N ILE A 72 -2.49 -5.75 -12.33
CA ILE A 72 -1.68 -5.00 -13.31
C ILE A 72 -2.54 -4.30 -14.34
N GLU A 73 -3.59 -4.96 -14.83
CA GLU A 73 -4.50 -4.35 -15.79
C GLU A 73 -5.26 -3.18 -15.17
N LEU A 74 -5.72 -3.32 -13.92
CA LEU A 74 -6.35 -2.23 -13.17
C LEU A 74 -5.40 -1.03 -13.04
N LEU A 75 -4.15 -1.24 -12.61
CA LEU A 75 -3.16 -0.17 -12.46
C LEU A 75 -2.87 0.52 -13.80
N LYS A 76 -2.73 -0.24 -14.89
CA LYS A 76 -2.55 0.32 -16.24
C LYS A 76 -3.76 1.15 -16.67
N ARG A 77 -4.98 0.71 -16.39
CA ARG A 77 -6.22 1.47 -16.66
C ARG A 77 -6.31 2.76 -15.85
N GLN A 78 -5.74 2.78 -14.64
CA GLN A 78 -5.60 3.98 -13.81
C GLN A 78 -4.47 4.91 -14.29
N GLY A 79 -3.73 4.54 -15.33
CA GLY A 79 -2.67 5.37 -15.91
C GLY A 79 -1.29 5.17 -15.27
N ILE A 80 -1.13 4.16 -14.40
CA ILE A 80 0.17 3.85 -13.81
C ILE A 80 1.10 3.24 -14.85
N ASN A 81 2.28 3.83 -14.97
CA ASN A 81 3.36 3.31 -15.82
C ASN A 81 4.40 2.59 -14.96
N LEU A 82 4.28 1.26 -14.89
CA LEU A 82 5.16 0.42 -14.07
C LEU A 82 6.61 0.37 -14.58
N GLU A 83 6.84 0.52 -15.88
CA GLU A 83 8.20 0.65 -16.44
C GLU A 83 8.86 1.94 -15.94
N LYS A 84 8.10 3.04 -15.91
CA LYS A 84 8.57 4.31 -15.35
C LYS A 84 8.84 4.20 -13.84
N ASN A 85 8.03 3.43 -13.12
CA ASN A 85 8.28 3.15 -11.70
C ASN A 85 9.60 2.38 -11.54
N LYS A 86 9.89 1.39 -12.39
CA LYS A 86 11.17 0.66 -12.36
C LYS A 86 12.38 1.56 -12.59
N GLU A 87 12.27 2.49 -13.53
CA GLU A 87 13.35 3.42 -13.89
C GLU A 87 13.56 4.54 -12.86
N LYS A 88 12.47 5.14 -12.36
CA LYS A 88 12.48 6.42 -11.62
C LYS A 88 11.80 6.37 -10.25
N GLY A 89 11.25 5.22 -9.88
CA GLY A 89 10.58 5.03 -8.61
C GLY A 89 11.54 5.06 -7.43
N ILE A 90 10.95 5.16 -6.26
CA ILE A 90 11.63 5.21 -4.97
C ILE A 90 12.14 3.81 -4.62
N ASP A 91 13.33 3.71 -4.06
CA ASP A 91 13.80 2.47 -3.45
C ASP A 91 13.04 2.23 -2.14
N SER A 92 12.39 1.07 -2.01
CA SER A 92 11.58 0.77 -0.82
C SER A 92 12.37 0.81 0.49
N LYS A 93 13.68 0.53 0.48
CA LYS A 93 14.55 0.63 1.66
C LYS A 93 14.81 2.08 2.05
N ASP A 94 15.04 2.96 1.08
CA ASP A 94 15.19 4.40 1.33
C ASP A 94 13.90 4.99 1.90
N PHE A 95 12.75 4.58 1.36
CA PHE A 95 11.44 4.96 1.90
C PHE A 95 11.25 4.47 3.33
N ALA A 96 11.56 3.20 3.61
CA ALA A 96 11.47 2.64 4.96
C ALA A 96 12.33 3.42 5.94
N LYS A 97 13.58 3.71 5.58
CA LYS A 97 14.48 4.52 6.40
C LYS A 97 13.88 5.89 6.72
N LYS A 98 13.23 6.54 5.75
CA LYS A 98 12.55 7.82 5.99
C LYS A 98 11.36 7.69 6.94
N LEU A 99 10.53 6.66 6.79
CA LEU A 99 9.45 6.41 7.75
C LEU A 99 9.97 6.26 9.18
N TRP A 100 11.11 5.56 9.35
CA TRP A 100 11.80 5.45 10.64
C TRP A 100 12.33 6.80 11.13
N ASP A 101 13.05 7.55 10.29
CA ASP A 101 13.61 8.87 10.63
C ASP A 101 12.53 9.89 11.05
N TYR A 102 11.31 9.77 10.51
CA TYR A 102 10.18 10.66 10.80
C TYR A 102 9.27 10.18 11.94
N ASP A 103 9.67 9.16 12.69
CA ASP A 103 8.90 8.57 13.81
C ASP A 103 7.48 8.14 13.40
N LEU A 104 7.28 7.75 12.13
CA LEU A 104 5.98 7.31 11.62
C LEU A 104 5.72 5.82 11.88
N VAL A 105 6.72 5.06 12.33
CA VAL A 105 6.65 3.59 12.47
C VAL A 105 6.34 3.14 13.90
N PHE A 106 7.04 3.69 14.88
CA PHE A 106 6.88 3.36 16.30
C PHE A 106 6.70 4.64 17.12
N ASN A 107 5.80 4.57 18.10
CA ASN A 107 5.68 5.58 19.15
C ASN A 107 6.90 5.45 20.09
N CYS A 108 8.09 5.87 19.64
CA CYS A 108 9.35 5.66 20.37
C CYS A 108 9.49 6.57 21.59
N TYR A 109 8.74 7.67 21.64
CA TYR A 109 8.79 8.69 22.69
C TYR A 109 7.34 9.15 22.95
N ASP A 110 7.07 9.75 24.11
CA ASP A 110 5.74 10.18 24.65
C ASP A 110 4.91 11.16 23.77
N LEU A 111 5.14 11.19 22.46
CA LEU A 111 4.52 12.06 21.47
C LEU A 111 3.55 11.26 20.59
N LYS A 112 2.25 11.50 20.80
CA LYS A 112 1.08 11.18 19.95
C LYS A 112 0.93 9.74 19.46
N SER A 113 -0.15 9.09 19.89
CA SER A 113 -0.63 7.83 19.33
C SER A 113 -0.95 7.97 17.83
N ILE A 114 -0.14 7.37 16.95
CA ILE A 114 -0.51 7.16 15.54
C ILE A 114 -1.50 6.00 15.45
N THR A 115 -2.63 6.22 14.77
CA THR A 115 -3.61 5.18 14.47
C THR A 115 -3.57 4.85 12.99
N TRP A 116 -3.18 3.62 12.67
CA TRP A 116 -3.20 3.12 11.29
C TRP A 116 -4.60 2.66 10.90
N ILE A 117 -5.10 3.18 9.78
CA ILE A 117 -6.39 2.79 9.20
C ILE A 117 -6.11 2.12 7.85
N THR A 118 -6.69 0.95 7.64
CA THR A 118 -6.55 0.15 6.41
C THR A 118 -7.89 -0.44 6.00
N PHE A 119 -8.03 -0.87 4.74
CA PHE A 119 -9.25 -1.50 4.22
C PHE A 119 -8.88 -2.82 3.55
N HIS A 120 -9.40 -3.95 4.04
CA HIS A 120 -8.85 -5.29 3.75
C HIS A 120 -7.35 -5.42 4.07
N GLY A 121 -6.89 -4.70 5.09
CA GLY A 121 -5.48 -4.39 5.29
C GLY A 121 -4.56 -5.47 5.82
N ALA A 122 -4.96 -6.75 5.84
CA ALA A 122 -4.02 -7.82 6.19
C ALA A 122 -2.84 -7.85 5.20
N TYR A 123 -3.14 -7.74 3.89
CA TYR A 123 -2.11 -7.64 2.85
C TYR A 123 -1.41 -6.29 2.86
N ASP A 124 -2.14 -5.18 2.99
CA ASP A 124 -1.54 -3.84 3.02
C ASP A 124 -0.55 -3.68 4.17
N PHE A 125 -0.95 -4.14 5.36
CA PHE A 125 -0.09 -4.10 6.55
C PHE A 125 1.08 -5.08 6.42
N GLY A 126 0.87 -6.26 5.82
CA GLY A 126 1.95 -7.21 5.53
C GLY A 126 2.99 -6.65 4.56
N ILE A 127 2.56 -5.95 3.50
CA ILE A 127 3.43 -5.26 2.56
C ILE A 127 4.17 -4.11 3.26
N MET A 128 3.47 -3.31 4.07
CA MET A 128 4.08 -2.22 4.83
C MET A 128 5.14 -2.73 5.81
N LEU A 129 4.82 -3.78 6.58
CA LEU A 129 5.78 -4.45 7.46
C LEU A 129 6.97 -5.00 6.69
N LYS A 130 6.73 -5.64 5.55
CA LYS A 130 7.80 -6.12 4.68
C LYS A 130 8.74 -4.97 4.34
N ILE A 131 8.24 -3.88 3.74
CA ILE A 131 9.03 -2.67 3.40
C ILE A 131 9.84 -2.18 4.61
N LEU A 132 9.21 -2.08 5.78
CA LEU A 132 9.83 -1.56 7.00
C LEU A 132 10.90 -2.47 7.62
N THR A 133 10.85 -3.78 7.32
CA THR A 133 11.72 -4.80 7.93
C THR A 133 12.73 -5.40 6.95
N GLN A 134 12.82 -4.90 5.71
CA GLN A 134 13.84 -5.33 4.74
C GLN A 134 15.24 -4.85 5.16
N SER A 135 15.87 -5.55 6.10
CA SER A 135 17.31 -5.46 6.35
C SER A 135 18.08 -6.10 5.19
#